data_AF-A0A1C5EF99-F1
#
_entry.id   AF-A0A1C5EF99-F1
#
_cell.length_a   1.000
_cell.length_b   1.000
_cell.length_c   1.000
_cell.angle_alpha   90.00
_cell.angle_beta   90.00
_cell.angle_gamma   90.00
#
_symmetry.space_group_name_H-M   'P 1'
#
loop_
_entity.id
_entity.type
_entity.pdbx_description
1 polymer ?
#
loop_
_entity_poly.entity_id
_entity_poly.type
_entity_poly.pdbx_seq_one_letter_code
_entity_poly.pdbx_strand_id
1 'polypeptide(L)'
;MRAVETVSAYFIGAIRREIANLRAERATGLSKHDWQRAHGPHVTRMLATGRFPALAKAVYDGTDVDAETSFATGLDWVLDAVAAKLTRPSA
;
A
#
# COMPACT_ATOMS: atom_id res chain seq x y z
N MET A 1 12.17 -6.67 20.70
CA MET A 1 12.65 -7.73 19.77
C MET A 1 12.43 -7.21 18.35
N ARG A 2 13.50 -6.99 17.57
CA ARG A 2 13.42 -6.33 16.25
C ARG A 2 12.45 -7.00 15.26
N ALA A 3 12.36 -8.33 15.28
CA ALA A 3 11.39 -9.08 14.49
C ALA A 3 9.95 -8.69 14.82
N VAL A 4 9.57 -8.74 16.10
CA VAL A 4 8.22 -8.40 16.58
C VAL A 4 7.86 -6.96 16.23
N GLU A 5 8.81 -6.04 16.40
CA GLU A 5 8.58 -4.62 16.10
C GLU A 5 8.38 -4.36 14.60
N THR A 6 9.09 -5.09 13.73
CA THR A 6 8.94 -5.00 12.27
C THR A 6 7.56 -5.48 11.83
N VAL A 7 7.14 -6.65 12.32
CA VAL A 7 5.80 -7.18 12.04
C VAL A 7 4.72 -6.24 12.60
N SER A 8 4.95 -5.69 13.79
CA SER A 8 4.04 -4.74 14.43
C SER A 8 3.86 -3.46 13.64
N ALA A 9 4.96 -2.89 13.14
CA ALA A 9 4.91 -1.70 12.30
C ALA A 9 4.10 -1.94 11.01
N TYR A 10 4.25 -3.12 10.40
CA TYR A 10 3.49 -3.48 9.20
C TYR A 10 1.99 -3.52 9.47
N PHE A 11 1.52 -4.33 10.42
CA PHE A 11 0.08 -4.49 10.61
C PHE A 11 -0.58 -3.21 11.15
N ILE A 12 0.09 -2.46 12.02
CA ILE A 12 -0.42 -1.17 12.49
C ILE A 12 -0.55 -0.18 11.32
N GLY A 13 0.44 -0.14 10.43
CA GLY A 13 0.41 0.72 9.24
C GLY A 13 -0.72 0.37 8.28
N ALA A 14 -0.93 -0.93 8.01
CA ALA A 14 -2.00 -1.41 7.15
C ALA A 14 -3.39 -1.05 7.70
N ILE A 15 -3.63 -1.32 8.99
CA ILE A 15 -4.91 -1.01 9.64
C ILE A 15 -5.16 0.50 9.68
N ARG A 16 -4.12 1.31 9.95
CA ARG A 16 -4.25 2.78 9.91
C ARG A 16 -4.66 3.30 8.53
N ARG A 17 -4.10 2.73 7.45
CA ARG A 17 -4.47 3.07 6.07
C ARG A 17 -5.93 2.72 5.80
N GLU A 18 -6.38 1.54 6.22
CA GLU A 18 -7.78 1.12 6.05
C GLU A 18 -8.76 2.03 6.80
N ILE A 19 -8.47 2.34 8.07
CA ILE A 19 -9.26 3.26 8.87
C ILE A 19 -9.31 4.66 8.23
N ALA A 20 -8.19 5.14 7.68
CA ALA A 20 -8.15 6.43 6.99
C ALA A 20 -9.06 6.44 5.75
N ASN A 21 -9.05 5.37 4.95
CA ASN A 21 -9.94 5.25 3.79
C ASN A 21 -11.41 5.23 4.21
N LEU A 22 -11.77 4.44 5.22
CA LEU A 22 -13.15 4.37 5.73
C LEU A 22 -13.62 5.71 6.33
N ARG A 23 -12.71 6.49 6.92
CA ARG A 23 -13.02 7.84 7.42
C ARG A 23 -13.19 8.83 6.28
N ALA A 24 -12.36 8.76 5.24
CA ALA A 24 -12.47 9.61 4.06
C ALA A 24 -13.80 9.37 3.34
N GLU A 25 -14.19 8.10 3.17
CA GLU A 25 -15.48 7.73 2.58
C GLU A 25 -16.65 8.25 3.40
N ARG A 26 -16.63 8.08 4.73
CA ARG A 26 -17.66 8.66 5.62
C ARG A 26 -17.74 10.19 5.57
N ALA A 27 -16.60 10.87 5.45
CA ALA A 27 -16.55 12.33 5.46
C ALA A 27 -16.96 12.96 4.13
N THR A 28 -16.68 12.27 3.01
CA THR A 28 -16.88 12.82 1.65
C THR A 28 -18.08 12.20 0.93
N GLY A 29 -18.57 11.05 1.38
CA GLY A 29 -19.55 10.23 0.66
C GLY A 29 -18.99 9.53 -0.57
N LEU A 30 -17.68 9.64 -0.83
CA LEU A 30 -17.03 9.05 -2.00
C LEU A 30 -16.30 7.77 -1.60
N SER A 31 -16.61 6.67 -2.27
CA SER A 31 -15.77 5.48 -2.19
C SER A 31 -14.39 5.78 -2.80
N LYS A 32 -13.40 4.92 -2.50
CA LYS A 32 -12.06 4.99 -3.11
C LYS A 32 -12.15 5.02 -4.65
N HIS A 33 -13.03 4.21 -5.23
CA HIS A 33 -13.20 4.16 -6.68
C HIS A 33 -13.88 5.42 -7.23
N ASP A 34 -14.85 6.00 -6.53
CA ASP A 34 -15.47 7.27 -6.95
C ASP A 34 -14.44 8.39 -6.97
N TRP A 35 -13.61 8.46 -5.92
CA TRP A 35 -12.51 9.39 -5.84
C TRP A 35 -11.51 9.17 -6.99
N GLN A 36 -11.08 7.93 -7.24
CA GLN A 36 -10.19 7.61 -8.37
C GLN A 36 -10.79 8.03 -9.72
N ARG A 37 -12.09 7.79 -9.95
CA ARG A 37 -12.75 8.20 -11.22
C ARG A 37 -12.83 9.72 -11.34
N ALA A 38 -13.16 10.42 -10.26
CA ALA A 38 -13.23 11.88 -10.25
C ALA A 38 -11.86 12.54 -10.50
N HIS A 39 -10.78 11.96 -9.97
CA HIS A 39 -9.43 12.53 -10.06
C HIS A 39 -8.57 11.95 -11.20
N GLY A 40 -8.97 10.83 -11.81
CA GLY A 40 -8.25 10.12 -12.85
C GLY A 40 -7.78 10.99 -14.03
N PRO A 41 -8.63 11.87 -14.60
CA PRO A 41 -8.22 12.76 -15.69
C PRO A 41 -7.10 13.72 -15.31
N HIS A 42 -7.09 14.23 -14.07
CA HIS A 42 -6.03 15.10 -13.58
C HIS A 42 -4.70 14.33 -13.44
N VAL A 43 -4.75 13.15 -12.82
CA VAL A 43 -3.58 12.27 -12.67
C VAL A 43 -3.01 11.89 -14.04
N THR A 44 -3.87 11.54 -15.00
CA THR A 44 -3.45 11.20 -16.37
C THR A 44 -2.70 12.35 -17.05
N ARG A 45 -3.22 13.59 -16.96
CA ARG A 45 -2.52 14.77 -17.49
C ARG A 45 -1.19 15.03 -16.80
N MET A 46 -1.12 14.82 -15.48
CA MET A 46 0.12 14.96 -14.72
C MET A 46 1.17 13.93 -15.18
N LEU A 47 0.79 12.67 -15.34
CA LEU A 47 1.69 11.60 -15.79
C LEU A 47 2.17 11.80 -17.23
N ALA A 48 1.31 12.32 -18.11
CA ALA A 48 1.65 12.63 -19.50
C ALA A 48 2.79 13.67 -19.64
N THR A 49 3.10 14.44 -18.59
CA THR A 49 4.26 15.34 -18.59
C THR A 49 5.61 14.60 -18.61
N GLY A 50 5.63 13.30 -18.33
CA GLY A 50 6.86 12.50 -18.26
C GLY A 50 7.73 12.75 -17.03
N ARG A 51 7.34 13.69 -16.15
CA ARG A 51 8.16 14.11 -14.99
C ARG A 51 8.15 13.13 -13.82
N PHE A 52 7.25 12.14 -13.82
CA PHE A 52 7.04 11.22 -12.70
C PHE A 52 7.10 9.75 -13.12
N PRO A 53 8.25 9.26 -13.65
CA PRO A 53 8.35 7.93 -14.25
C PRO A 53 8.06 6.78 -13.26
N ALA A 54 8.53 6.90 -12.01
CA ALA A 54 8.26 5.90 -10.97
C ALA A 54 6.77 5.83 -10.61
N LEU A 55 6.11 6.99 -10.51
CA LEU A 55 4.67 7.05 -10.25
C LEU A 55 3.86 6.54 -11.44
N ALA A 56 4.27 6.88 -12.67
CA ALA A 56 3.65 6.38 -13.88
C ALA A 56 3.69 4.84 -13.91
N LYS A 57 4.85 4.24 -13.64
CA LYS A 57 5.00 2.80 -13.52
C LYS A 57 4.07 2.22 -12.45
N ALA A 58 4.03 2.82 -11.26
CA ALA A 58 3.16 2.33 -10.18
C ALA A 58 1.67 2.41 -10.51
N VAL A 59 1.24 3.43 -11.27
CA VAL A 59 -0.16 3.59 -11.69
C VAL A 59 -0.54 2.64 -12.81
N TYR A 60 0.33 2.43 -13.80
CA TYR A 60 0.03 1.59 -14.96
C TYR A 60 0.25 0.09 -14.71
N ASP A 61 1.27 -0.26 -13.92
CA ASP A 61 1.61 -1.66 -13.62
C ASP A 61 0.97 -2.13 -12.31
N GLY A 62 0.36 -1.22 -11.54
CA GLY A 62 -0.26 -1.51 -10.26
C GLY A 62 -1.59 -2.24 -10.42
N THR A 63 -1.74 -3.37 -9.75
CA THR A 63 -3.02 -4.07 -9.62
C THR A 63 -3.80 -3.49 -8.44
N ASP A 64 -5.05 -3.05 -8.65
CA ASP A 64 -5.94 -2.72 -7.53
C ASP A 64 -6.45 -4.03 -6.91
N VAL A 65 -6.05 -4.28 -5.68
CA VAL A 65 -6.47 -5.44 -4.88
C VAL A 65 -7.22 -4.94 -3.65
N ASP A 66 -8.11 -5.76 -3.14
CA ASP A 66 -8.84 -5.46 -1.90
C ASP A 66 -7.87 -5.37 -0.69
N ALA A 67 -8.39 -4.83 0.41
CA ALA A 67 -7.57 -4.57 1.60
C ALA A 67 -7.01 -5.88 2.23
N GLU A 68 -7.78 -6.95 2.21
CA GLU A 68 -7.39 -8.25 2.78
C GLU A 68 -6.26 -8.87 1.97
N THR A 69 -6.41 -8.94 0.64
CA THR A 69 -5.37 -9.44 -0.26
C THR A 69 -4.09 -8.61 -0.17
N SER A 70 -4.21 -7.27 -0.12
CA SER A 70 -3.07 -6.36 0.05
C SER A 70 -2.34 -6.60 1.37
N PHE A 71 -3.09 -6.85 2.46
CA PHE A 71 -2.56 -7.08 3.79
C PHE A 71 -1.86 -8.45 3.89
N ALA A 72 -2.52 -9.51 3.44
CA ALA A 72 -1.97 -10.86 3.50
C ALA A 72 -0.67 -10.95 2.69
N THR A 73 -0.66 -10.42 1.47
CA THR A 73 0.53 -10.45 0.59
C THR A 73 1.71 -9.69 1.21
N GLY A 74 1.48 -8.50 1.74
CA GLY A 74 2.59 -7.74 2.34
C GLY A 74 3.04 -8.30 3.68
N LEU A 75 2.14 -8.93 4.46
CA LEU A 75 2.52 -9.63 5.68
C LEU A 75 3.43 -10.82 5.37
N ASP A 76 3.10 -11.59 4.33
CA ASP A 76 3.90 -12.71 3.84
C ASP A 76 5.33 -12.26 3.50
N TRP A 77 5.47 -11.18 2.72
CA TRP A 77 6.78 -10.60 2.39
C TRP A 77 7.58 -10.15 3.63
N VAL A 78 6.90 -9.57 4.63
CA VAL A 78 7.54 -9.15 5.88
C VAL A 78 7.99 -10.35 6.69
N LEU A 79 7.18 -11.39 6.78
CA LEU A 79 7.50 -12.62 7.51
C LEU A 79 8.67 -13.36 6.86
N ASP A 80 8.69 -13.45 5.53
CA ASP A 80 9.81 -14.02 4.76
C ASP A 80 11.12 -13.28 5.05
N ALA A 81 11.09 -11.95 5.02
CA ALA A 81 12.26 -11.13 5.29
C ALA A 81 12.76 -11.29 6.74
N VAL A 82 11.84 -11.36 7.70
CA VAL A 82 12.17 -11.61 9.11
C VAL A 82 12.77 -13.00 9.28
N ALA A 83 12.15 -14.04 8.70
CA ALA A 83 12.64 -15.42 8.76
C ALA A 83 14.06 -15.52 8.19
N ALA A 84 14.34 -14.91 7.04
CA ALA A 84 15.66 -14.89 6.43
C ALA A 84 16.75 -14.25 7.31
N LYS A 85 16.39 -13.32 8.21
CA LYS A 85 17.33 -12.72 9.18
C LYS A 85 17.53 -13.58 10.42
N LEU A 86 16.55 -14.40 10.78
CA LEU A 86 16.65 -15.31 11.92
C LEU A 86 17.43 -16.58 11.58
N THR A 87 17.34 -17.06 10.33
CA THR A 87 18.03 -18.27 9.87
C THR A 87 19.49 -18.03 9.46
N ARG A 88 19.87 -16.76 9.22
CA ARG A 88 21.25 -16.41 8.92
C ARG A 88 22.12 -16.64 10.16
N PRO A 89 23.15 -17.51 10.11
CA PRO A 89 24.10 -17.63 11.21
C PRO A 89 24.69 -16.24 11.50
N SER A 90 24.75 -15.86 12.78
CA SER A 90 25.54 -14.70 13.17
C SER A 90 27.00 -14.99 12.79
N ALA A 91 27.55 -14.19 11.87
CA ALA A 91 28.99 -14.16 11.64
C ALA A 91 29.73 -13.63 12.87
#